data_AF-A0A3B3WE99-F1
#
_entry.id   AF-A0A3B3WE99-F1
#
_cell.length_a   1.000
_cell.length_b   1.000
_cell.length_c   1.000
_cell.angle_alpha   90.00
_cell.angle_beta   90.00
_cell.angle_gamma   90.00
#
_symmetry.space_group_name_H-M   'P 1'
#
loop_
_entity.id
_entity.type
_entity.pdbx_description
1 polymer ?
#
loop_
_entity_poly.entity_id
_entity_poly.type
_entity_poly.pdbx_seq_one_letter_code
_entity_poly.pdbx_strand_id
1 'polypeptide(L)'
;QELRELIRNELDQANATYGITQVAGLHNGSKAFLFRDVGRAVHAPPHITERVVQLFRSKSEFTFLATIQQKFSTSGVIFSIHESEHSYFELESSGVREEIRYHYRFKGKPRSESFPYRLADGQWHKIALTISTSHLLLHVDCNRIYERVIDPPQMELTLGSGVWLGQHSHKHGLFKGVIQDVKLIFAPNGYITQCPNLNRTCPTCSDFLSLVQGIMDLQELLAKMTLKVMSWNNLP
;
A
#
# COMPACT_ATOMS: atom_id res chain seq x y z
N GLN A 1 9.48 11.08 -2.31
CA GLN A 1 8.25 11.74 -2.84
C GLN A 1 7.80 11.13 -4.17
N GLU A 2 8.68 10.42 -4.89
CA GLU A 2 8.57 10.15 -6.35
C GLU A 2 7.64 9.01 -6.82
N LEU A 3 7.05 8.19 -5.95
CA LEU A 3 6.09 7.12 -6.36
C LEU A 3 4.71 7.23 -5.69
N ARG A 4 4.52 8.21 -4.79
CA ARG A 4 3.25 8.39 -4.06
C ARG A 4 2.08 8.70 -4.99
N GLU A 5 2.35 9.21 -6.18
CA GLU A 5 1.33 9.68 -7.14
C GLU A 5 1.12 8.74 -8.33
N LEU A 6 2.10 7.90 -8.66
CA LEU A 6 2.11 7.08 -9.88
C LEU A 6 0.99 6.02 -9.89
N ILE A 7 0.73 5.33 -8.76
CA ILE A 7 -0.37 4.35 -8.67
C ILE A 7 -1.72 5.05 -8.44
N ARG A 8 -1.71 6.24 -7.81
CA ARG A 8 -2.93 6.90 -7.32
C ARG A 8 -3.79 7.50 -8.44
N ASN A 9 -3.17 8.08 -9.46
CA ASN A 9 -3.88 8.83 -10.51
C ASN A 9 -3.94 8.09 -11.86
N GLU A 10 -3.02 7.15 -12.11
CA GLU A 10 -2.82 6.57 -13.46
C GLU A 10 -3.55 5.24 -13.70
N LEU A 11 -3.92 4.52 -12.62
CA LEU A 11 -4.79 3.34 -12.74
C LEU A 11 -6.16 3.69 -13.35
N ASP A 12 -6.59 4.94 -13.23
CA ASP A 12 -7.83 5.45 -13.82
C ASP A 12 -7.67 5.97 -15.25
N GLN A 13 -6.47 6.43 -15.64
CA GLN A 13 -6.25 7.07 -16.95
C GLN A 13 -5.95 6.07 -18.06
N ALA A 14 -5.35 4.94 -17.71
CA ALA A 14 -5.19 3.82 -18.62
C ALA A 14 -6.38 2.87 -18.48
N ASN A 15 -6.70 2.12 -19.54
CA ASN A 15 -7.67 1.01 -19.54
C ASN A 15 -7.30 -0.16 -18.58
N ALA A 16 -6.57 0.11 -17.50
CA ALA A 16 -6.07 -0.78 -16.46
C ALA A 16 -7.13 -1.16 -15.40
N THR A 17 -8.36 -0.62 -15.48
CA THR A 17 -9.47 -0.94 -14.57
C THR A 17 -10.47 -1.95 -15.15
N TYR A 18 -10.12 -2.64 -16.24
CA TYR A 18 -11.00 -3.67 -16.82
C TYR A 18 -11.34 -4.76 -15.79
N GLY A 19 -12.61 -4.86 -15.44
CA GLY A 19 -13.15 -5.85 -14.50
C GLY A 19 -13.12 -5.45 -13.02
N ILE A 20 -12.81 -4.19 -12.70
CA ILE A 20 -12.95 -3.62 -11.35
C ILE A 20 -13.94 -2.44 -11.33
N THR A 21 -14.52 -2.16 -10.16
CA THR A 21 -15.51 -1.09 -9.99
C THR A 21 -15.06 -0.14 -8.89
N GLN A 22 -15.03 1.17 -9.15
CA GLN A 22 -14.74 2.15 -8.12
C GLN A 22 -15.89 2.18 -7.08
N VAL A 23 -15.53 2.21 -5.80
CA VAL A 23 -16.47 2.22 -4.66
C VAL A 23 -16.01 3.23 -3.59
N ALA A 24 -16.88 3.52 -2.62
CA ALA A 24 -16.48 4.25 -1.43
C ALA A 24 -15.49 3.40 -0.61
N GLY A 25 -14.37 4.01 -0.20
CA GLY A 25 -13.35 3.37 0.61
C GLY A 25 -13.52 3.60 2.11
N LEU A 26 -12.49 3.25 2.88
CA LEU A 26 -12.39 3.54 4.31
C LEU A 26 -12.41 5.05 4.59
N HIS A 27 -11.87 5.85 3.68
CA HIS A 27 -11.87 7.31 3.77
C HIS A 27 -12.00 7.98 2.40
N ASN A 28 -12.38 9.27 2.39
CA ASN A 28 -12.66 10.04 1.17
C ASN A 28 -11.40 10.63 0.49
N GLY A 29 -10.21 10.50 1.09
CA GLY A 29 -8.98 11.09 0.56
C GLY A 29 -8.33 10.35 -0.61
N SER A 30 -8.88 9.21 -1.03
CA SER A 30 -8.36 8.39 -2.13
C SER A 30 -9.46 7.50 -2.71
N LYS A 31 -9.26 6.98 -3.92
CA LYS A 31 -10.19 6.05 -4.56
C LYS A 31 -9.98 4.62 -4.05
N ALA A 32 -11.07 3.88 -3.97
CA ALA A 32 -11.08 2.46 -3.65
C ALA A 32 -11.72 1.67 -4.80
N PHE A 33 -11.22 0.46 -5.04
CA PHE A 33 -11.71 -0.38 -6.13
C PHE A 33 -12.13 -1.74 -5.60
N LEU A 34 -13.31 -2.20 -6.03
CA LEU A 34 -13.88 -3.50 -5.74
C LEU A 34 -13.40 -4.52 -6.79
N PHE A 35 -12.75 -5.56 -6.30
CA PHE A 35 -12.27 -6.71 -7.06
C PHE A 35 -13.25 -7.87 -6.88
N ARG A 36 -13.90 -8.27 -7.98
CA ARG A 36 -14.88 -9.38 -8.04
C ARG A 36 -14.31 -10.55 -8.84
N ASP A 37 -14.91 -11.73 -8.70
CA ASP A 37 -14.51 -12.97 -9.38
C ASP A 37 -14.93 -12.99 -10.86
N VAL A 38 -14.46 -12.03 -11.63
CA VAL A 38 -14.68 -11.90 -13.07
C VAL A 38 -13.34 -11.83 -13.79
N GLY A 39 -13.30 -12.22 -15.07
CA GLY A 39 -12.09 -12.08 -15.90
C GLY A 39 -11.65 -10.62 -15.93
N ARG A 40 -10.46 -10.34 -15.40
CA ARG A 40 -9.92 -8.98 -15.23
C ARG A 40 -8.42 -8.93 -15.48
N ALA A 41 -7.92 -7.75 -15.80
CA ALA A 41 -6.52 -7.54 -16.17
C ALA A 41 -6.00 -6.23 -15.58
N VAL A 42 -5.91 -6.17 -14.25
CA VAL A 42 -5.46 -4.97 -13.53
C VAL A 42 -3.93 -4.99 -13.43
N HIS A 43 -3.29 -4.43 -14.46
CA HIS A 43 -1.84 -4.28 -14.54
C HIS A 43 -1.47 -2.83 -14.81
N ALA A 44 -0.29 -2.44 -14.36
CA ALA A 44 0.20 -1.09 -14.56
C ALA A 44 0.61 -0.87 -16.03
N PRO A 45 0.36 0.34 -16.58
CA PRO A 45 0.87 0.72 -17.90
C PRO A 45 2.39 0.59 -18.03
N PRO A 46 2.94 0.41 -19.24
CA PRO A 46 4.38 0.22 -19.44
C PRO A 46 5.27 1.30 -18.80
N HIS A 47 4.89 2.58 -18.91
CA HIS A 47 5.67 3.68 -18.34
C HIS A 47 5.73 3.65 -16.79
N ILE A 48 4.66 3.18 -16.13
CA ILE A 48 4.62 2.99 -14.67
C ILE A 48 5.54 1.82 -14.30
N THR A 49 5.41 0.73 -15.03
CA THR A 49 6.21 -0.50 -14.85
C THR A 49 7.70 -0.21 -15.00
N GLU A 50 8.11 0.50 -16.05
CA GLU A 50 9.51 0.92 -16.26
C GLU A 50 10.04 1.76 -15.09
N ARG A 51 9.23 2.70 -14.58
CA ARG A 51 9.61 3.52 -13.44
C ARG A 51 9.78 2.70 -12.15
N VAL A 52 8.90 1.73 -11.92
CA VAL A 52 9.01 0.79 -10.79
C VAL A 52 10.30 -0.03 -10.91
N VAL A 53 10.57 -0.59 -12.10
CA VAL A 53 11.80 -1.36 -12.36
C VAL A 53 13.06 -0.52 -12.10
N GLN A 54 13.10 0.72 -12.59
CA GLN A 54 14.22 1.64 -12.33
C GLN A 54 14.42 1.90 -10.82
N LEU A 55 13.33 2.08 -10.08
CA LEU A 55 13.40 2.37 -8.66
C LEU A 55 13.90 1.17 -7.85
N PHE A 56 13.47 -0.05 -8.20
CA PHE A 56 14.03 -1.28 -7.63
C PHE A 56 15.54 -1.39 -7.89
N ARG A 57 16.03 -1.08 -9.09
CA ARG A 57 17.47 -1.12 -9.38
C ARG A 57 18.28 -0.05 -8.64
N SER A 58 17.67 1.09 -8.33
CA SER A 58 18.37 2.24 -7.71
C SER A 58 18.34 2.27 -6.19
N LYS A 59 17.50 1.46 -5.55
CA LYS A 59 17.23 1.51 -4.11
C LYS A 59 17.20 0.09 -3.54
N SER A 60 17.77 -0.10 -2.35
CA SER A 60 17.84 -1.40 -1.67
C SER A 60 16.75 -1.62 -0.63
N GLU A 61 15.91 -0.61 -0.39
CA GLU A 61 14.91 -0.62 0.67
C GLU A 61 13.60 -0.02 0.17
N PHE A 62 12.50 -0.62 0.61
CA PHE A 62 11.17 -0.16 0.23
C PHE A 62 10.11 -0.58 1.25
N THR A 63 8.99 0.11 1.22
CA THR A 63 7.77 -0.21 1.95
C THR A 63 6.60 -0.27 0.96
N PHE A 64 5.94 -1.42 0.91
CA PHE A 64 4.65 -1.58 0.27
C PHE A 64 3.53 -1.26 1.27
N LEU A 65 2.53 -0.51 0.84
CA LEU A 65 1.37 -0.09 1.62
C LEU A 65 0.09 -0.38 0.87
N ALA A 66 -0.94 -0.82 1.58
CA ALA A 66 -2.31 -0.85 1.06
C ALA A 66 -3.32 -0.77 2.22
N THR A 67 -4.53 -0.32 1.90
CA THR A 67 -5.71 -0.44 2.76
C THR A 67 -6.68 -1.37 2.07
N ILE A 68 -7.06 -2.46 2.74
CA ILE A 68 -7.78 -3.56 2.12
C ILE A 68 -8.96 -4.00 2.96
N GLN A 69 -10.02 -4.43 2.29
CA GLN A 69 -11.14 -5.14 2.91
C GLN A 69 -11.36 -6.42 2.11
N GLN A 70 -10.87 -7.54 2.64
CA GLN A 70 -10.91 -8.81 1.93
C GLN A 70 -12.19 -9.58 2.24
N LYS A 71 -12.79 -10.18 1.22
CA LYS A 71 -13.96 -11.03 1.38
C LYS A 71 -13.61 -12.23 2.27
N PHE A 72 -14.51 -12.53 3.21
CA PHE A 72 -14.32 -13.57 4.21
C PHE A 72 -13.84 -14.90 3.62
N SER A 73 -12.78 -15.47 4.22
CA SER A 73 -12.19 -16.78 3.86
C SER A 73 -11.80 -16.94 2.37
N THR A 74 -11.62 -15.85 1.64
CA THR A 74 -11.09 -15.89 0.27
C THR A 74 -9.57 -15.77 0.27
N SER A 75 -8.91 -16.30 -0.75
CA SER A 75 -7.47 -16.15 -0.97
C SER A 75 -7.21 -15.39 -2.26
N GLY A 76 -6.14 -14.59 -2.29
CA GLY A 76 -5.72 -13.87 -3.49
C GLY A 76 -4.50 -12.99 -3.29
N VAL A 77 -3.92 -12.57 -4.41
CA VAL A 77 -2.74 -11.72 -4.47
C VAL A 77 -3.17 -10.27 -4.40
N ILE A 78 -2.63 -9.52 -3.45
CA ILE A 78 -2.90 -8.11 -3.24
C ILE A 78 -2.12 -7.29 -4.26
N PHE A 79 -0.83 -7.59 -4.45
CA PHE A 79 0.05 -6.91 -5.39
C PHE A 79 1.19 -7.84 -5.80
N SER A 80 1.56 -7.82 -7.08
CA SER A 80 2.69 -8.59 -7.57
C SER A 80 3.51 -7.86 -8.63
N ILE A 81 4.80 -8.18 -8.67
CA ILE A 81 5.74 -7.81 -9.70
C ILE A 81 6.44 -9.09 -10.12
N HIS A 82 6.21 -9.53 -11.35
CA HIS A 82 6.78 -10.77 -11.84
C HIS A 82 7.16 -10.68 -13.31
N GLU A 83 8.09 -11.52 -13.74
CA GLU A 83 8.38 -11.78 -15.14
C GLU A 83 8.17 -13.27 -15.41
N SER A 84 7.20 -13.61 -16.25
CA SER A 84 6.83 -15.02 -16.50
C SER A 84 6.55 -15.75 -15.17
N GLU A 85 7.32 -16.79 -14.83
CA GLU A 85 7.19 -17.54 -13.56
C GLU A 85 8.04 -16.96 -12.41
N HIS A 86 8.65 -15.80 -12.59
CA HIS A 86 9.60 -15.22 -11.65
C HIS A 86 8.98 -14.07 -10.85
N SER A 87 8.51 -14.37 -9.63
CA SER A 87 8.00 -13.35 -8.71
C SER A 87 9.14 -12.60 -8.01
N TYR A 88 9.33 -11.33 -8.36
CA TYR A 88 10.29 -10.44 -7.70
C TYR A 88 9.74 -9.89 -6.38
N PHE A 89 8.45 -9.60 -6.38
CA PHE A 89 7.68 -9.21 -5.21
C PHE A 89 6.26 -9.75 -5.40
N GLU A 90 5.72 -10.46 -4.42
CA GLU A 90 4.29 -10.76 -4.39
C GLU A 90 3.79 -10.87 -2.96
N LEU A 91 2.70 -10.15 -2.68
CA LEU A 91 2.01 -10.22 -1.40
C LEU A 91 0.65 -10.91 -1.61
N GLU A 92 0.52 -12.10 -1.03
CA GLU A 92 -0.68 -12.93 -1.06
C GLU A 92 -1.34 -12.92 0.31
N SER A 93 -2.67 -12.89 0.35
CA SER A 93 -3.44 -13.23 1.54
C SER A 93 -4.19 -14.54 1.31
N SER A 94 -4.05 -15.48 2.25
CA SER A 94 -4.76 -16.74 2.25
C SER A 94 -5.81 -16.76 3.37
N GLY A 95 -7.08 -16.54 3.02
CA GLY A 95 -8.18 -16.61 4.00
C GLY A 95 -8.48 -18.02 4.48
N VAL A 96 -8.10 -19.05 3.72
CA VAL A 96 -8.27 -20.47 4.10
C VAL A 96 -7.24 -20.92 5.12
N ARG A 97 -6.00 -20.43 4.99
CA ARG A 97 -4.88 -20.77 5.89
C ARG A 97 -4.62 -19.70 6.95
N GLU A 98 -5.41 -18.63 6.94
CA GLU A 98 -5.30 -17.46 7.82
C GLU A 98 -3.86 -16.93 7.90
N GLU A 99 -3.25 -16.71 6.73
CA GLU A 99 -1.88 -16.23 6.63
C GLU A 99 -1.71 -15.18 5.54
N ILE A 100 -0.73 -14.30 5.76
CA ILE A 100 -0.17 -13.40 4.76
C ILE A 100 1.13 -14.04 4.29
N ARG A 101 1.35 -14.08 2.98
CA ARG A 101 2.59 -14.61 2.38
C ARG A 101 3.28 -13.58 1.53
N TYR A 102 4.57 -13.45 1.74
CA TYR A 102 5.45 -12.65 0.91
C TYR A 102 6.34 -13.57 0.08
N HIS A 103 6.15 -13.58 -1.23
CA HIS A 103 6.99 -14.30 -2.19
C HIS A 103 8.00 -13.35 -2.82
N TYR A 104 9.25 -13.81 -2.91
CA TYR A 104 10.37 -13.04 -3.47
C TYR A 104 11.43 -13.97 -4.06
N ARG A 105 12.48 -13.40 -4.63
CA ARG A 105 13.63 -14.15 -5.15
C ARG A 105 14.91 -13.77 -4.43
N PHE A 106 15.76 -14.77 -4.24
CA PHE A 106 17.13 -14.59 -3.79
C PHE A 106 18.06 -15.46 -4.63
N LYS A 107 19.07 -14.84 -5.25
CA LYS A 107 20.05 -15.52 -6.12
C LYS A 107 19.37 -16.43 -7.17
N GLY A 108 18.32 -15.94 -7.81
CA GLY A 108 17.55 -16.66 -8.83
C GLY A 108 16.63 -17.78 -8.32
N LYS A 109 16.57 -18.02 -7.00
CA LYS A 109 15.68 -19.02 -6.39
C LYS A 109 14.46 -18.36 -5.75
N PRO A 110 13.25 -18.93 -5.91
CA PRO A 110 12.07 -18.43 -5.22
C PRO A 110 12.17 -18.68 -3.71
N ARG A 111 11.65 -17.73 -2.94
CA ARG A 111 11.56 -17.72 -1.48
C ARG A 111 10.16 -17.27 -1.07
N SER A 112 9.70 -17.72 0.10
CA SER A 112 8.39 -17.36 0.63
C SER A 112 8.46 -17.21 2.15
N GLU A 113 7.91 -16.13 2.67
CA GLU A 113 7.68 -15.92 4.10
C GLU A 113 6.19 -15.99 4.41
N SER A 114 5.79 -16.92 5.28
CA SER A 114 4.42 -17.00 5.81
C SER A 114 4.32 -16.34 7.19
N PHE A 115 3.23 -15.58 7.37
CA PHE A 115 2.87 -14.89 8.59
C PHE A 115 1.42 -15.25 8.98
N PRO A 116 1.21 -16.00 10.07
CA PRO A 116 -0.14 -16.27 10.58
C PRO A 116 -0.88 -14.98 10.91
N TYR A 117 -1.85 -14.59 10.08
CA TYR A 117 -2.66 -13.41 10.29
C TYR A 117 -3.94 -13.51 9.47
N ARG A 118 -5.08 -13.40 10.15
CA ARG A 118 -6.39 -13.48 9.54
C ARG A 118 -6.81 -12.14 8.94
N LEU A 119 -6.39 -11.90 7.70
CA LEU A 119 -6.72 -10.68 6.96
C LEU A 119 -8.09 -10.74 6.24
N ALA A 120 -8.57 -11.95 5.96
CA ALA A 120 -9.81 -12.21 5.22
C ALA A 120 -11.00 -12.38 6.18
N ASP A 121 -11.27 -11.38 7.00
CA ASP A 121 -12.36 -11.37 8.00
C ASP A 121 -13.55 -10.46 7.60
N GLY A 122 -13.44 -9.73 6.49
CA GLY A 122 -14.44 -8.79 6.00
C GLY A 122 -14.32 -7.36 6.55
N GLN A 123 -13.35 -7.09 7.42
CA GLN A 123 -13.07 -5.77 7.95
C GLN A 123 -11.99 -5.04 7.15
N TRP A 124 -11.89 -3.73 7.37
CA TRP A 124 -10.84 -2.92 6.78
C TRP A 124 -9.54 -3.07 7.57
N HIS A 125 -8.45 -3.33 6.86
CA HIS A 125 -7.11 -3.41 7.41
C HIS A 125 -6.14 -2.53 6.64
N LYS A 126 -5.24 -1.89 7.39
CA LYS A 126 -4.09 -1.15 6.87
C LYS A 126 -2.85 -2.01 6.94
N ILE A 127 -2.29 -2.41 5.80
CA ILE A 127 -1.08 -3.25 5.74
C ILE A 127 0.14 -2.44 5.28
N ALA A 128 1.27 -2.68 5.94
CA ALA A 128 2.57 -2.16 5.52
C ALA A 128 3.66 -3.23 5.61
N LEU A 129 4.24 -3.59 4.48
CA LEU A 129 5.38 -4.51 4.40
C LEU A 129 6.63 -3.72 4.03
N THR A 130 7.58 -3.63 4.96
CA THR A 130 8.86 -2.96 4.76
C THR A 130 9.97 -3.98 4.61
N ILE A 131 10.79 -3.80 3.58
CA ILE A 131 12.03 -4.53 3.39
C ILE A 131 13.20 -3.55 3.48
N SER A 132 14.13 -3.84 4.38
CA SER A 132 15.39 -3.12 4.56
C SER A 132 16.52 -4.16 4.53
N THR A 133 17.21 -4.27 3.40
CA THR A 133 18.27 -5.29 3.18
C THR A 133 17.81 -6.71 3.51
N SER A 134 18.19 -7.27 4.67
CA SER A 134 17.81 -8.59 5.17
C SER A 134 16.71 -8.56 6.24
N HIS A 135 16.06 -7.42 6.47
CA HIS A 135 15.03 -7.26 7.49
C HIS A 135 13.67 -7.01 6.86
N LEU A 136 12.68 -7.80 7.27
CA LEU A 136 11.28 -7.67 6.91
C LEU A 136 10.48 -7.23 8.13
N LEU A 137 9.71 -6.16 7.99
CA LEU A 137 8.76 -5.69 8.99
C LEU A 137 7.35 -5.67 8.39
N LEU A 138 6.44 -6.40 9.02
CA LEU A 138 5.02 -6.39 8.66
C LEU A 138 4.22 -5.68 9.75
N HIS A 139 3.54 -4.60 9.35
CA HIS A 139 2.58 -3.91 10.18
C HIS A 139 1.17 -4.17 9.67
N VAL A 140 0.24 -4.34 10.60
CA VAL A 140 -1.20 -4.35 10.34
C VAL A 140 -1.88 -3.40 11.32
N ASP A 141 -2.74 -2.53 10.79
CA ASP A 141 -3.49 -1.52 11.55
C ASP A 141 -2.60 -0.66 12.45
N CYS A 142 -1.47 -0.24 11.89
CA CYS A 142 -0.45 0.57 12.57
C CYS A 142 0.23 -0.12 13.76
N ASN A 143 0.14 -1.44 13.87
CA ASN A 143 0.86 -2.23 14.86
C ASN A 143 1.91 -3.09 14.17
N ARG A 144 3.13 -3.16 14.74
CA ARG A 144 4.18 -4.05 14.24
C ARG A 144 3.86 -5.48 14.68
N ILE A 145 3.40 -6.31 13.74
CA ILE A 145 2.94 -7.68 14.02
C ILE A 145 4.11 -8.66 13.88
N TYR A 146 4.93 -8.51 12.84
CA TYR A 146 6.07 -9.39 12.60
C TYR A 146 7.33 -8.62 12.24
N GLU A 147 8.45 -9.15 12.71
CA GLU A 147 9.81 -8.77 12.35
C GLU A 147 10.59 -10.05 12.07
N ARG A 148 11.23 -10.14 10.90
CA ARG A 148 11.95 -11.34 10.48
C ARG A 148 13.22 -10.97 9.73
N VAL A 149 14.28 -11.74 9.99
CA VAL A 149 15.49 -11.74 9.15
C VAL A 149 15.25 -12.68 7.98
N ILE A 150 15.38 -12.17 6.76
CA ILE A 150 15.13 -12.89 5.51
C ILE A 150 16.35 -12.85 4.62
N ASP A 151 16.39 -13.73 3.61
CA ASP A 151 17.35 -13.56 2.51
C ASP A 151 17.05 -12.22 1.80
N PRO A 152 18.06 -11.41 1.44
CA PRO A 152 17.84 -10.13 0.77
C PRO A 152 17.10 -10.32 -0.57
N PRO A 153 15.96 -9.65 -0.80
CA PRO A 153 15.25 -9.78 -2.08
C PRO A 153 16.09 -9.29 -3.26
N GLN A 154 15.93 -9.95 -4.39
CA GLN A 154 16.54 -9.54 -5.64
C GLN A 154 15.91 -8.24 -6.13
N MET A 155 16.71 -7.18 -6.15
CA MET A 155 16.31 -5.84 -6.58
C MET A 155 16.55 -5.58 -8.08
N GLU A 156 17.29 -6.47 -8.74
CA GLU A 156 17.52 -6.43 -10.19
C GLU A 156 16.34 -7.05 -10.94
N LEU A 157 15.32 -6.23 -11.17
CA LEU A 157 14.16 -6.54 -12.01
C LEU A 157 14.51 -6.36 -13.49
N THR A 158 13.88 -7.13 -14.36
CA THR A 158 13.98 -7.04 -15.82
C THR A 158 12.96 -6.06 -16.39
N LEU A 159 13.23 -5.50 -17.58
CA LEU A 159 12.28 -4.60 -18.25
C LEU A 159 11.01 -5.33 -18.75
N GLY A 160 11.03 -6.66 -18.84
CA GLY A 160 9.87 -7.50 -19.15
C GLY A 160 8.97 -7.80 -17.93
N SER A 161 9.31 -7.30 -16.74
CA SER A 161 8.50 -7.49 -15.54
C SER A 161 7.15 -6.79 -15.67
N GLY A 162 6.06 -7.46 -15.29
CA GLY A 162 4.73 -6.86 -15.18
C GLY A 162 4.38 -6.51 -13.74
N VAL A 163 3.72 -5.37 -13.53
CA VAL A 163 3.20 -4.94 -12.23
C VAL A 163 1.69 -5.15 -12.20
N TRP A 164 1.18 -5.92 -11.24
CA TRP A 164 -0.22 -6.32 -11.15
C TRP A 164 -0.82 -5.97 -9.79
N LEU A 165 -2.10 -5.61 -9.80
CA LEU A 165 -2.85 -5.28 -8.59
C LEU A 165 -4.06 -6.20 -8.44
N GLY A 166 -4.22 -6.77 -7.24
CA GLY A 166 -5.33 -7.67 -6.93
C GLY A 166 -5.30 -8.99 -7.71
N GLN A 167 -4.20 -9.32 -8.39
CA GLN A 167 -4.02 -10.57 -9.13
C GLN A 167 -2.54 -10.90 -9.35
N HIS A 168 -2.24 -12.18 -9.54
CA HIS A 168 -0.93 -12.61 -10.04
C HIS A 168 -0.91 -12.47 -11.56
N SER A 169 -1.88 -13.05 -12.26
CA SER A 169 -1.97 -13.02 -13.71
C SER A 169 -3.43 -12.84 -14.15
N HIS A 170 -3.72 -12.96 -15.45
CA HIS A 170 -5.10 -12.91 -15.95
C HIS A 170 -6.04 -13.96 -15.34
N LYS A 171 -5.52 -15.10 -14.90
CA LYS A 171 -6.33 -16.25 -14.43
C LYS A 171 -6.02 -16.69 -13.00
N HIS A 172 -4.96 -16.18 -12.38
CA HIS A 172 -4.45 -16.71 -11.10
C HIS A 172 -4.31 -15.62 -10.05
N GLY A 173 -4.43 -16.02 -8.78
CA GLY A 173 -4.26 -15.13 -7.63
C GLY A 173 -5.34 -14.06 -7.49
N LEU A 174 -6.56 -14.28 -7.99
CA LEU A 174 -7.60 -13.27 -8.01
C LEU A 174 -8.06 -12.87 -6.60
N PHE A 175 -7.64 -11.71 -6.12
CA PHE A 175 -8.15 -11.08 -4.89
C PHE A 175 -9.66 -10.79 -4.98
N LYS A 176 -10.34 -10.90 -3.84
CA LYS A 176 -11.78 -10.65 -3.73
C LYS A 176 -12.00 -9.70 -2.55
N GLY A 177 -12.53 -8.51 -2.82
CA GLY A 177 -12.65 -7.48 -1.80
C GLY A 177 -12.38 -6.10 -2.36
N VAL A 178 -12.11 -5.14 -1.48
CA VAL A 178 -11.80 -3.76 -1.84
C VAL A 178 -10.34 -3.46 -1.53
N ILE A 179 -9.66 -2.76 -2.45
CA ILE A 179 -8.31 -2.24 -2.24
C ILE A 179 -8.33 -0.71 -2.42
N GLN A 180 -7.65 -0.01 -1.51
CA GLN A 180 -7.50 1.43 -1.46
C GLN A 180 -6.04 1.79 -1.09
N ASP A 181 -5.56 2.97 -1.50
CA ASP A 181 -4.26 3.54 -1.08
C ASP A 181 -3.01 2.68 -1.31
N VAL A 182 -2.97 1.98 -2.45
CA VAL A 182 -1.78 1.18 -2.81
C VAL A 182 -0.60 2.10 -3.11
N LYS A 183 0.50 1.93 -2.38
CA LYS A 183 1.71 2.72 -2.54
C LYS A 183 2.94 1.83 -2.40
N LEU A 184 3.92 2.07 -3.24
CA LEU A 184 5.27 1.52 -3.09
C LEU A 184 6.23 2.68 -2.83
N ILE A 185 6.85 2.71 -1.66
CA ILE A 185 7.71 3.80 -1.21
C ILE A 185 9.11 3.27 -1.01
N PHE A 186 10.10 3.79 -1.75
CA PHE A 186 11.50 3.38 -1.61
C PHE A 186 12.19 4.10 -0.45
N ALA A 187 11.74 3.78 0.76
CA ALA A 187 12.31 4.22 2.03
C ALA A 187 11.93 3.21 3.14
N PRO A 188 12.80 2.92 4.11
CA PRO A 188 12.54 1.94 5.17
C PRO A 188 11.46 2.40 6.16
N ASN A 189 11.18 3.70 6.23
CA ASN A 189 10.17 4.28 7.11
C ASN A 189 8.88 4.67 6.37
N GLY A 190 8.63 4.07 5.19
CA GLY A 190 7.46 4.39 4.37
C GLY A 190 6.12 4.17 5.07
N TYR A 191 6.06 3.26 6.06
CA TYR A 191 4.87 2.94 6.85
C TYR A 191 4.29 4.16 7.60
N ILE A 192 5.11 5.16 7.92
CA ILE A 192 4.67 6.40 8.58
C ILE A 192 3.63 7.15 7.74
N THR A 193 3.65 6.99 6.42
CA THR A 193 2.69 7.68 5.54
C THR A 193 1.25 7.20 5.71
N GLN A 194 1.05 5.96 6.15
CA GLN A 194 -0.26 5.40 6.48
C GLN A 194 -0.56 5.52 7.98
N CYS A 195 0.49 5.60 8.80
CA CYS A 195 0.45 5.60 10.26
C CYS A 195 1.46 6.60 10.85
N PRO A 196 1.17 7.90 10.86
CA PRO A 196 2.12 8.94 11.28
C PRO A 196 2.55 8.82 12.75
N ASN A 197 1.76 8.15 13.57
CA ASN A 197 2.00 8.02 15.01
C ASN A 197 2.95 6.86 15.38
N LEU A 198 3.29 5.95 14.45
CA LEU A 198 4.13 4.78 14.72
C LEU A 198 5.58 5.13 15.13
N ASN A 199 6.08 6.28 14.68
CA ASN A 199 7.43 6.77 15.02
C ASN A 199 7.47 7.66 16.28
N ARG A 200 6.37 7.76 17.03
CA ARG A 200 6.31 8.49 18.31
C ARG A 200 6.94 7.71 19.48
N THR A 201 7.95 6.88 19.23
CA THR A 201 8.80 6.28 20.27
C THR A 201 9.87 7.25 20.78
N CYS A 202 9.96 8.48 20.24
CA CYS A 202 10.67 9.58 20.90
C CYS A 202 9.64 10.46 21.64
N PRO A 203 9.57 10.44 22.98
CA PRO A 203 8.53 11.12 23.76
C PRO A 203 8.43 12.62 23.45
N THR A 204 9.54 13.30 23.17
CA THR A 204 9.57 14.74 22.88
C THR A 204 9.00 15.12 21.50
N CYS A 205 9.03 14.23 20.51
CA CYS A 205 8.55 14.52 19.17
C CYS A 205 7.01 14.38 19.06
N SER A 206 6.43 13.48 19.86
CA SER A 206 4.98 13.35 20.00
C SER A 206 4.35 14.64 20.54
N ASP A 207 4.98 15.24 21.55
CA ASP A 207 4.52 16.48 22.17
C ASP A 207 4.66 17.65 21.21
N PHE A 208 5.79 17.74 20.50
CA PHE A 208 6.00 18.76 19.48
C PHE A 208 4.98 18.68 18.34
N LEU A 209 4.72 17.49 17.79
CA LEU A 209 3.74 17.35 16.70
C LEU A 209 2.31 17.62 17.16
N SER A 210 1.96 17.25 18.39
CA SER A 210 0.64 17.56 18.97
C SER A 210 0.48 19.06 19.21
N LEU A 211 1.57 19.75 19.61
CA LEU A 211 1.60 21.21 19.70
C LEU A 211 1.46 21.87 18.33
N VAL A 212 2.19 21.39 17.31
CA VAL A 212 2.08 21.92 15.93
C VAL A 212 0.67 21.74 15.38
N GLN A 213 0.06 20.55 15.57
CA GLN A 213 -1.33 20.33 15.16
C GLN A 213 -2.30 21.24 15.92
N GLY A 214 -2.11 21.40 17.24
CA GLY A 214 -2.92 22.33 18.04
C GLY A 214 -2.80 23.78 17.57
N ILE A 215 -1.61 24.22 17.17
CA ILE A 215 -1.39 25.56 16.59
C ILE A 215 -2.11 25.70 15.25
N MET A 216 -2.03 24.69 14.38
CA MET A 216 -2.73 24.72 13.08
C MET A 216 -4.25 24.76 13.26
N ASP A 217 -4.79 23.95 14.18
CA ASP A 217 -6.23 23.94 14.49
C ASP A 217 -6.68 25.29 15.08
N LEU A 218 -5.87 25.91 15.94
CA LEU A 218 -6.11 27.26 16.46
C LEU A 218 -6.06 28.32 15.36
N GLN A 219 -5.10 28.23 14.43
CA GLN A 219 -5.03 29.14 13.28
C GLN A 219 -6.27 29.02 12.39
N GLU A 220 -6.75 27.80 12.14
CA GLU A 220 -7.96 27.57 11.37
C GLU A 220 -9.21 28.11 12.09
N LEU A 221 -9.28 27.92 13.42
CA LEU A 221 -10.38 28.44 14.23
C LEU A 221 -10.40 29.98 14.25
N LEU A 222 -9.24 30.61 14.42
CA LEU A 222 -9.08 32.06 14.37
C LEU A 222 -9.44 32.61 12.99
N ALA A 223 -9.01 31.97 11.90
CA ALA A 223 -9.41 32.36 10.55
C ALA A 223 -10.93 32.30 10.38
N LYS A 224 -11.59 31.24 10.84
CA LYS A 224 -13.06 31.10 10.79
C LYS A 224 -13.77 32.16 11.64
N MET A 225 -13.28 32.46 12.84
CA MET A 225 -13.85 33.50 13.70
C MET A 225 -13.68 34.89 13.09
N THR A 226 -12.51 35.18 12.52
CA THR A 226 -12.20 36.48 11.89
C THR A 226 -13.08 36.69 10.66
N LEU A 227 -13.27 35.66 9.82
CA LEU A 227 -14.22 35.69 8.71
C LEU A 227 -15.65 35.95 9.19
N LYS A 228 -16.05 35.32 10.30
CA LYS A 228 -17.36 35.53 10.90
C LYS A 228 -17.51 36.98 11.37
N VAL A 229 -16.56 37.54 12.13
CA VAL A 229 -16.60 38.95 12.58
C VAL A 229 -16.63 39.93 11.41
N MET A 230 -15.85 39.68 10.35
CA MET A 230 -15.92 40.49 9.12
C MET A 230 -17.28 40.41 8.43
N SER A 231 -17.99 39.27 8.51
CA SER A 231 -19.36 39.16 8.01
C SER A 231 -20.38 39.94 8.86
N TRP A 232 -20.16 40.07 10.17
CA TRP A 232 -21.02 40.86 11.07
C TRP A 232 -20.83 42.36 10.89
N ASN A 233 -19.60 42.83 10.65
CA ASN A 233 -19.30 44.24 10.41
C ASN A 233 -19.69 44.75 9.01
N ASN A 234 -20.17 43.86 8.13
CA ASN A 234 -20.68 44.17 6.79
C ASN A 234 -22.20 44.01 6.67
N LEU A 235 -22.91 43.86 7.79
CA LEU A 235 -24.37 44.03 7.80
C LEU A 235 -24.69 45.53 7.94
N PRO A 236 -25.57 46.07 7.08
CA PRO A 236 -25.90 47.50 7.02
C PRO A 236 -26.61 48.02 8.28
#